data_AF-A0A1D6F9G3-F1
#
_entry.id   AF-A0A1D6F9G3-F1
#
_cell.length_a   1.000
_cell.length_b   1.000
_cell.length_c   1.000
_cell.angle_alpha   90.00
_cell.angle_beta   90.00
_cell.angle_gamma   90.00
#
_symmetry.space_group_name_H-M   'P 1'
#
loop_
_entity.id
_entity.type
_entity.pdbx_description
1 polymer ?
#
loop_
_entity_poly.entity_id
_entity_poly.type
_entity_poly.pdbx_seq_one_letter_code
_entity_poly.pdbx_strand_id
1 'polypeptide(L)'
;MSSKFCRSLLLVNVVWIMTDFSSVRQICKRSIQSCSPMHRNWHLIYSFLSDLFCIRYFEKQFELAEAVKLPMFLHMRAAGEDFCEIMTRNLHRFPGGVTHSFTDSAEDRDMLLSFEKMFIGVNGCSLKTNENLEVLRGIPVERLMIETDSPYCDIRNTHAGSQYVKSVWPSKKKEKYEPDSTVKGRNEPCLVRQVLEVVAGSKGISDIEGLSRTLYHNTCRLFFPQDLDASANAQLESGTAVQDC
;
A
#
# COMPACT_ATOMS: atom_id res chain seq x y z
N MET A 1 -15.46 18.76 -16.59
CA MET A 1 -15.23 17.35 -17.00
C MET A 1 -14.13 16.75 -16.12
N SER A 2 -14.45 16.37 -14.88
CA SER A 2 -13.50 15.75 -13.95
C SER A 2 -14.30 14.83 -13.02
N SER A 3 -14.35 13.53 -13.33
CA SER A 3 -15.02 12.54 -12.48
C SER A 3 -14.39 11.14 -12.53
N LYS A 4 -13.19 11.00 -13.12
CA LYS A 4 -12.48 9.72 -13.18
C LYS A 4 -11.43 9.51 -12.07
N PHE A 5 -11.20 10.50 -11.21
CA PHE A 5 -10.18 10.40 -10.14
C PHE A 5 -10.70 9.80 -8.82
N CYS A 6 -11.97 9.37 -8.75
CA CYS A 6 -12.63 8.98 -7.49
C CYS A 6 -12.87 7.46 -7.33
N ARG A 7 -12.12 6.60 -8.03
CA ARG A 7 -12.28 5.12 -7.94
C ARG A 7 -11.07 4.36 -7.40
N SER A 8 -9.91 5.00 -7.18
CA SER A 8 -8.70 4.34 -6.65
C SER A 8 -8.35 4.71 -5.19
N LEU A 9 -9.21 5.47 -4.51
CA LEU A 9 -8.96 5.98 -3.16
C LEU A 9 -9.31 4.96 -2.05
N LEU A 10 -8.98 3.68 -2.26
CA LEU A 10 -9.46 2.57 -1.42
C LEU A 10 -8.35 1.69 -0.82
N LEU A 11 -7.14 2.25 -0.74
CA LEU A 11 -6.19 1.96 0.34
C LEU A 11 -6.11 3.13 1.32
N VAL A 12 -7.25 3.82 1.50
CA VAL A 12 -7.45 4.83 2.53
C VAL A 12 -7.99 4.13 3.77
N ASN A 13 -7.10 3.83 4.71
CA ASN A 13 -7.35 3.10 5.96
C ASN A 13 -7.64 1.60 5.78
N VAL A 14 -6.66 0.74 6.01
CA VAL A 14 -6.97 -0.62 6.49
C VAL A 14 -6.15 -0.93 7.74
N VAL A 15 -6.41 -0.15 8.79
CA VAL A 15 -6.33 -0.61 10.18
C VAL A 15 -7.73 -1.11 10.52
N TRP A 16 -7.94 -2.42 10.68
CA TRP A 16 -8.91 -3.00 11.61
C TRP A 16 -8.49 -4.44 11.94
N ILE A 17 -8.03 -4.63 13.17
CA ILE A 17 -7.74 -5.92 13.80
C ILE A 17 -9.09 -6.62 14.10
N MET A 18 -9.24 -7.89 13.74
CA MET A 18 -10.29 -8.76 14.28
C MET A 18 -9.69 -9.99 14.99
N THR A 19 -9.87 -10.04 16.31
CA THR A 19 -9.38 -11.08 17.23
C THR A 19 -10.39 -12.20 17.48
N ASP A 20 -10.99 -12.79 16.44
CA ASP A 20 -11.80 -14.03 16.62
C ASP A 20 -11.86 -14.89 15.34
N PHE A 21 -11.13 -16.01 15.36
CA PHE A 21 -11.04 -16.98 14.26
C PHE A 21 -12.37 -17.68 13.95
N SER A 22 -13.31 -17.70 14.89
CA SER A 22 -14.59 -18.43 14.76
C SER A 22 -15.57 -17.70 13.85
N SER A 23 -15.55 -16.36 13.90
CA SER A 23 -16.54 -15.49 13.26
C SER A 23 -16.17 -15.08 11.82
N VAL A 24 -14.88 -15.13 11.46
CA VAL A 24 -14.36 -14.74 10.13
C VAL A 24 -14.94 -15.61 9.00
N ARG A 25 -15.06 -16.93 9.22
CA ARG A 25 -15.58 -17.86 8.20
C ARG A 25 -17.05 -17.61 7.85
N GLN A 26 -17.82 -17.08 8.79
CA GLN A 26 -19.26 -16.79 8.64
C GLN A 26 -19.51 -15.41 8.02
N ILE A 27 -18.66 -14.42 8.34
CA ILE A 27 -18.73 -13.06 7.77
C ILE A 27 -18.30 -13.05 6.31
N CYS A 28 -17.24 -13.80 5.94
CA CYS A 28 -16.88 -14.00 4.53
C CYS A 28 -18.02 -14.64 3.70
N LYS A 29 -18.93 -15.40 4.32
CA LYS A 29 -20.10 -15.98 3.65
C LYS A 29 -21.33 -15.05 3.61
N ARG A 30 -21.56 -14.22 4.64
CA ARG A 30 -22.73 -13.33 4.71
C ARG A 30 -22.59 -12.03 3.90
N SER A 31 -21.37 -11.51 3.70
CA SER A 31 -21.14 -10.35 2.83
C SER A 31 -21.34 -10.63 1.34
N ILE A 32 -21.55 -11.90 0.95
CA ILE A 32 -21.79 -12.33 -0.44
C ILE A 32 -23.22 -11.97 -0.93
N GLN A 33 -24.17 -11.72 -0.03
CA GLN A 33 -25.61 -11.72 -0.39
C GLN A 33 -26.35 -10.38 -0.39
N SER A 34 -25.73 -9.24 -0.05
CA SER A 34 -26.49 -7.96 0.06
C SER A 34 -25.87 -6.70 -0.54
N CYS A 35 -24.90 -6.80 -1.45
CA CYS A 35 -24.40 -5.64 -2.19
C CYS A 35 -24.26 -5.93 -3.69
N SER A 36 -24.74 -4.98 -4.49
CA SER A 36 -24.72 -4.88 -5.96
C SER A 36 -23.44 -5.41 -6.62
N PRO A 37 -23.45 -5.87 -7.90
CA PRO A 37 -22.37 -6.68 -8.50
C PRO A 37 -20.97 -6.05 -8.58
N MET A 38 -20.79 -4.79 -8.20
CA MET A 38 -19.56 -4.00 -8.34
C MET A 38 -18.64 -3.95 -7.10
N HIS A 39 -18.97 -4.59 -5.97
CA HIS A 39 -18.21 -4.46 -4.71
C HIS A 39 -17.64 -5.79 -4.17
N ARG A 40 -17.18 -6.70 -5.04
CA ARG A 40 -16.78 -8.06 -4.60
C ARG A 40 -15.36 -8.22 -4.04
N ASN A 41 -14.45 -7.25 -4.18
CA ASN A 41 -13.02 -7.50 -3.95
C ASN A 41 -12.36 -6.56 -2.92
N TRP A 42 -12.93 -6.43 -1.71
CA TRP A 42 -12.35 -5.61 -0.63
C TRP A 42 -11.92 -6.42 0.60
N HIS A 43 -11.34 -7.60 0.39
CA HIS A 43 -10.90 -8.45 1.50
C HIS A 43 -9.37 -8.60 1.46
N LEU A 44 -8.67 -7.83 2.29
CA LEU A 44 -7.24 -8.01 2.55
C LEU A 44 -7.07 -8.85 3.81
N ILE A 45 -6.06 -9.71 3.82
CA ILE A 45 -5.63 -10.36 5.07
C ILE A 45 -4.60 -9.43 5.71
N TYR A 46 -5.01 -8.76 6.78
CA TYR A 46 -4.17 -7.90 7.59
C TYR A 46 -3.51 -8.73 8.70
N SER A 47 -2.18 -8.80 8.70
CA SER A 47 -1.43 -9.46 9.77
C SER A 47 -0.52 -8.50 10.50
N PHE A 48 -0.36 -8.71 11.81
CA PHE A 48 0.53 -7.96 12.68
C PHE A 48 1.44 -8.91 13.45
N LEU A 49 2.75 -8.65 13.39
CA LEU A 49 3.76 -9.40 14.13
C LEU A 49 4.56 -8.44 15.02
N SER A 50 4.39 -8.54 16.35
CA SER A 50 5.22 -7.83 17.34
C SER A 50 5.74 -8.71 18.48
N ASP A 51 5.03 -9.80 18.83
CA ASP A 51 5.34 -10.63 20.01
C ASP A 51 5.04 -12.12 19.78
N LEU A 52 5.48 -12.99 20.70
CA LEU A 52 5.38 -14.45 20.59
C LEU A 52 3.94 -14.98 20.38
N PHE A 53 2.94 -14.31 20.96
CA PHE A 53 1.52 -14.63 20.74
C PHE A 53 1.11 -14.32 19.29
N CYS A 54 1.61 -13.24 18.71
CA CYS A 54 1.37 -12.86 17.33
C CYS A 54 1.95 -13.88 16.35
N ILE A 55 3.08 -14.53 16.65
CA ILE A 55 3.71 -15.54 15.78
C ILE A 55 2.75 -16.69 15.45
N ARG A 56 2.10 -17.27 16.46
CA ARG A 56 1.16 -18.40 16.24
C ARG A 56 -0.04 -18.00 15.38
N TYR A 57 -0.59 -16.80 15.59
CA TYR A 57 -1.76 -16.35 14.83
C TYR A 57 -1.39 -15.83 13.45
N PHE A 58 -0.19 -15.26 13.28
CA PHE A 58 0.33 -14.87 11.98
C PHE A 58 0.45 -16.10 11.07
N GLU A 59 1.07 -17.17 11.54
CA GLU A 59 1.20 -18.39 10.75
C GLU A 59 -0.17 -18.98 10.36
N LYS A 60 -1.15 -18.95 11.27
CA LYS A 60 -2.52 -19.40 10.96
C LYS A 60 -3.21 -18.56 9.88
N GLN A 61 -2.88 -17.28 9.72
CA GLN A 61 -3.49 -16.45 8.68
C GLN A 61 -3.13 -16.92 7.26
N PHE A 62 -2.05 -17.69 7.09
CA PHE A 62 -1.73 -18.32 5.80
C PHE A 62 -2.72 -19.43 5.43
N GLU A 63 -3.36 -20.10 6.40
CA GLU A 63 -4.48 -21.01 6.12
C GLU A 63 -5.66 -20.26 5.48
N LEU A 64 -5.93 -19.05 5.97
CA LEU A 64 -6.96 -18.20 5.40
C LEU A 64 -6.55 -17.72 3.99
N ALA A 65 -5.33 -17.24 3.83
CA ALA A 65 -4.80 -16.79 2.54
C ALA A 65 -4.89 -17.88 1.47
N GLU A 66 -4.61 -19.11 1.87
CA GLU A 66 -4.69 -20.27 0.99
C GLU A 66 -6.13 -20.59 0.60
N ALA A 67 -7.06 -20.45 1.54
CA ALA A 67 -8.47 -20.73 1.29
C ALA A 67 -9.15 -19.65 0.42
N VAL A 68 -8.83 -18.37 0.63
CA VAL A 68 -9.49 -17.25 -0.07
C VAL A 68 -8.76 -16.81 -1.33
N LYS A 69 -7.49 -17.20 -1.51
CA LYS A 69 -6.63 -16.85 -2.65
C LYS A 69 -6.49 -15.33 -2.86
N LEU A 70 -6.47 -14.57 -1.77
CA LEU A 70 -6.30 -13.11 -1.79
C LEU A 70 -4.88 -12.74 -1.37
N PRO A 71 -4.33 -11.62 -1.90
CA PRO A 71 -3.03 -11.12 -1.49
C PRO A 71 -3.04 -10.68 -0.01
N MET A 72 -1.86 -10.73 0.61
CA MET A 72 -1.69 -10.36 2.02
C MET A 72 -1.19 -8.92 2.18
N PHE A 73 -1.68 -8.24 3.20
CA PHE A 73 -1.23 -6.92 3.62
C PHE A 73 -0.58 -7.06 4.99
N LEU A 74 0.75 -7.02 5.01
CA LEU A 74 1.55 -7.57 6.09
C LEU A 74 2.23 -6.44 6.87
N HIS A 75 2.02 -6.41 8.18
CA HIS A 75 2.72 -5.50 9.08
C HIS A 75 3.90 -6.22 9.72
N MET A 76 5.07 -5.58 9.67
CA MET A 76 6.29 -6.06 10.32
C MET A 76 7.00 -4.88 10.96
N ARG A 77 7.46 -5.06 12.20
CA ARG A 77 8.23 -4.08 12.96
C ARG A 77 9.14 -4.80 13.95
N ALA A 78 10.44 -4.60 13.82
CA ALA A 78 11.46 -5.19 14.69
C ALA A 78 11.31 -6.72 14.86
N ALA A 79 10.86 -7.39 13.78
CA ALA A 79 10.54 -8.82 13.79
C ALA A 79 10.97 -9.51 12.47
N GLY A 80 12.00 -8.98 11.81
CA GLY A 80 12.39 -9.40 10.46
C GLY A 80 12.73 -10.88 10.34
N GLU A 81 13.50 -11.43 11.29
CA GLU A 81 13.90 -12.84 11.30
C GLU A 81 12.70 -13.78 11.41
N ASP A 82 11.91 -13.66 12.49
CA ASP A 82 10.71 -14.47 12.72
C ASP A 82 9.70 -14.33 11.56
N PHE A 83 9.52 -13.10 11.07
CA PHE A 83 8.63 -12.82 9.95
C PHE A 83 9.07 -13.58 8.69
N CYS A 84 10.35 -13.47 8.31
CA CYS A 84 10.89 -14.11 7.12
C CYS A 84 10.90 -15.65 7.25
N GLU A 85 11.13 -16.19 8.45
CA GLU A 85 11.04 -17.62 8.70
C GLU A 85 9.61 -18.15 8.47
N ILE A 86 8.60 -17.49 9.04
CA ILE A 86 7.19 -17.87 8.86
C ILE A 86 6.78 -17.72 7.40
N MET A 87 7.16 -16.62 6.74
CA MET A 87 6.92 -16.39 5.32
C MET A 87 7.50 -17.53 4.46
N THR A 88 8.74 -17.92 4.72
CA THR A 88 9.44 -19.00 4.00
C THR A 88 8.68 -20.32 4.09
N ARG A 89 8.19 -20.68 5.28
CA ARG A 89 7.40 -21.90 5.49
C ARG A 89 6.05 -21.89 4.75
N ASN A 90 5.52 -20.71 4.42
CA ASN A 90 4.18 -20.54 3.88
C ASN A 90 4.13 -19.95 2.45
N LEU A 91 5.25 -19.92 1.70
CA LEU A 91 5.34 -19.30 0.36
C LEU A 91 4.33 -19.79 -0.69
N HIS A 92 3.86 -21.04 -0.57
CA HIS A 92 2.90 -21.63 -1.50
C HIS A 92 1.44 -21.31 -1.15
N ARG A 93 1.21 -20.70 0.02
CA ARG A 93 -0.13 -20.55 0.62
C ARG A 93 -0.80 -19.23 0.30
N PHE A 94 -0.12 -18.30 -0.36
CA PHE A 94 -0.67 -17.00 -0.72
C PHE A 94 -0.17 -16.57 -2.11
N PRO A 95 -0.95 -15.75 -2.86
CA PRO A 95 -0.60 -15.36 -4.22
C PRO A 95 0.48 -14.26 -4.27
N GLY A 96 0.67 -13.53 -3.17
CA GLY A 96 1.63 -12.44 -3.02
C GLY A 96 1.18 -11.48 -1.91
N GLY A 97 2.00 -10.49 -1.60
CA GLY A 97 1.66 -9.54 -0.55
C GLY A 97 2.51 -8.29 -0.57
N VAL A 98 2.18 -7.35 0.32
CA VAL A 98 2.98 -6.15 0.57
C VAL A 98 3.31 -6.08 2.05
N THR A 99 4.58 -5.83 2.39
CA THR A 99 4.95 -5.40 3.74
C THR A 99 4.71 -3.90 3.83
N HIS A 100 3.59 -3.52 4.45
CA HIS A 100 3.12 -2.15 4.46
C HIS A 100 3.84 -1.31 5.53
N SER A 101 3.87 0.01 5.33
CA SER A 101 4.46 0.97 6.26
C SER A 101 5.87 0.58 6.73
N PHE A 102 6.73 0.14 5.80
CA PHE A 102 8.04 -0.40 6.15
C PHE A 102 8.96 0.67 6.72
N THR A 103 9.53 0.41 7.91
CA THR A 103 10.43 1.35 8.63
C THR A 103 11.72 0.71 9.12
N ASP A 104 11.92 -0.57 8.81
CA ASP A 104 12.98 -1.39 9.40
C ASP A 104 14.28 -1.29 8.56
N SER A 105 15.25 -2.16 8.84
CA SER A 105 16.63 -2.03 8.37
C SER A 105 16.81 -2.33 6.87
N ALA A 106 18.00 -2.04 6.33
CA ALA A 106 18.36 -2.40 4.96
C ALA A 106 18.46 -3.93 4.80
N GLU A 107 18.90 -4.61 5.85
CA GLU A 107 18.97 -6.06 5.95
C GLU A 107 17.56 -6.66 5.89
N ASP A 108 16.61 -6.12 6.67
CA ASP A 108 15.20 -6.54 6.64
C ASP A 108 14.56 -6.31 5.27
N ARG A 109 14.88 -5.17 4.63
CA ARG A 109 14.46 -4.89 3.25
C ARG A 109 14.96 -5.97 2.29
N ASP A 110 16.23 -6.33 2.37
CA ASP A 110 16.85 -7.30 1.46
C ASP A 110 16.29 -8.71 1.66
N MET A 111 16.02 -9.10 2.91
CA MET A 111 15.29 -10.33 3.22
C MET A 111 13.90 -10.33 2.59
N LEU A 112 13.14 -9.24 2.71
CA LEU A 112 11.81 -9.12 2.09
C LEU A 112 11.87 -9.19 0.56
N LEU A 113 12.88 -8.58 -0.06
CA LEU A 113 13.06 -8.58 -1.52
C LEU A 113 13.43 -9.96 -2.07
N SER A 114 14.00 -10.84 -1.26
CA SER A 114 14.28 -12.23 -1.63
C SER A 114 13.02 -13.04 -1.95
N PHE A 115 11.86 -12.63 -1.42
CA PHE A 115 10.57 -13.24 -1.76
C PHE A 115 10.01 -12.61 -3.04
N GLU A 116 9.97 -13.36 -4.14
CA GLU A 116 9.56 -12.86 -5.46
C GLU A 116 8.18 -12.17 -5.48
N LYS A 117 7.23 -12.68 -4.70
CA LYS A 117 5.82 -12.24 -4.70
C LYS A 117 5.51 -11.12 -3.69
N MET A 118 6.53 -10.50 -3.11
CA MET A 118 6.37 -9.49 -2.07
C MET A 118 6.58 -8.07 -2.58
N PHE A 119 5.89 -7.09 -2.03
CA PHE A 119 6.15 -5.67 -2.28
C PHE A 119 6.49 -4.98 -0.97
N ILE A 120 7.08 -3.79 -1.05
CA ILE A 120 7.36 -2.95 0.12
C ILE A 120 6.55 -1.67 -0.01
N GLY A 121 5.70 -1.41 0.98
CA GLY A 121 4.88 -0.20 1.10
C GLY A 121 5.63 0.87 1.89
N VAL A 122 5.66 2.09 1.36
CA VAL A 122 6.28 3.26 2.02
C VAL A 122 5.27 4.39 2.23
N ASN A 123 5.35 5.03 3.39
CA ASN A 123 4.55 6.20 3.76
C ASN A 123 5.42 7.25 4.48
N GLY A 124 4.82 8.31 5.03
CA GLY A 124 5.62 9.33 5.73
C GLY A 124 6.36 8.84 6.99
N CYS A 125 5.99 7.70 7.58
CA CYS A 125 6.77 7.06 8.64
C CYS A 125 8.04 6.40 8.10
N SER A 126 8.02 5.89 6.87
CA SER A 126 9.15 5.33 6.12
C SER A 126 10.14 6.39 5.60
N LEU A 127 9.95 7.67 5.91
CA LEU A 127 10.69 8.79 5.30
C LEU A 127 11.24 9.77 6.36
N LYS A 128 11.31 9.32 7.62
CA LYS A 128 11.63 10.18 8.76
C LYS A 128 13.11 10.52 8.86
N THR A 129 14.00 9.55 8.68
CA THR A 129 15.44 9.71 8.89
C THR A 129 16.23 9.51 7.59
N ASN A 130 17.50 9.90 7.58
CA ASN A 130 18.37 9.68 6.43
C ASN A 130 18.56 8.18 6.15
N GLU A 131 18.64 7.36 7.19
CA GLU A 131 18.71 5.90 7.11
C GLU A 131 17.46 5.34 6.42
N ASN A 132 16.27 5.85 6.75
CA ASN A 132 15.05 5.45 6.04
C ASN A 132 15.10 5.80 4.54
N LEU A 133 15.69 6.96 4.19
CA LEU A 133 15.85 7.33 2.77
C LEU A 133 16.89 6.45 2.05
N GLU A 134 17.94 5.98 2.72
CA GLU A 134 18.87 4.99 2.16
C GLU A 134 18.20 3.64 1.93
N VAL A 135 17.40 3.18 2.91
CA VAL A 135 16.59 1.97 2.78
C VAL A 135 15.68 2.07 1.57
N LEU A 136 14.93 3.17 1.42
CA LEU A 136 14.09 3.47 0.26
C LEU A 136 14.87 3.48 -1.06
N ARG A 137 16.09 4.02 -1.08
CA ARG A 137 16.94 4.03 -2.29
C ARG A 137 17.25 2.62 -2.78
N GLY A 138 17.40 1.65 -1.88
CA GLY A 138 17.62 0.25 -2.24
C GLY A 138 16.38 -0.53 -2.70
N ILE A 139 15.16 -0.01 -2.53
CA ILE A 139 13.94 -0.72 -2.98
C ILE A 139 13.79 -0.55 -4.51
N PRO A 140 13.72 -1.63 -5.30
CA PRO A 140 13.45 -1.53 -6.74
C PRO A 140 12.06 -0.95 -7.01
N VAL A 141 11.92 -0.10 -8.03
CA VAL A 141 10.68 0.66 -8.29
C VAL A 141 9.51 -0.28 -8.60
N GLU A 142 9.77 -1.40 -9.27
CA GLU A 142 8.81 -2.47 -9.62
C GLU A 142 8.36 -3.34 -8.42
N ARG A 143 9.00 -3.15 -7.26
CA ARG A 143 8.66 -3.80 -5.97
C ARG A 143 8.16 -2.80 -4.93
N LEU A 144 8.07 -1.52 -5.29
CA LEU A 144 7.66 -0.42 -4.40
C LEU A 144 6.16 -0.12 -4.53
N MET A 145 5.52 0.18 -3.40
CA MET A 145 4.18 0.77 -3.32
C MET A 145 4.20 1.99 -2.39
N ILE A 146 3.29 2.94 -2.59
CA ILE A 146 3.16 4.12 -1.72
C ILE A 146 1.78 4.16 -1.05
N GLU A 147 1.75 4.64 0.19
CA GLU A 147 0.55 4.78 1.00
C GLU A 147 0.67 5.99 1.94
N THR A 148 -0.42 6.41 2.58
CA THR A 148 -0.38 7.51 3.56
C THR A 148 -0.40 7.03 5.00
N ASP A 149 -1.04 5.89 5.27
CA ASP A 149 -1.43 5.47 6.62
C ASP A 149 -2.19 6.58 7.39
N SER A 150 -2.96 7.39 6.65
CA SER A 150 -3.81 8.43 7.23
C SER A 150 -4.75 7.81 8.28
N PRO A 151 -5.01 8.49 9.41
CA PRO A 151 -4.67 9.88 9.73
C PRO A 151 -3.24 10.09 10.28
N TYR A 152 -2.41 9.04 10.31
CA TYR A 152 -1.05 9.04 10.86
C TYR A 152 0.01 9.31 9.78
N CYS A 153 1.28 9.19 10.15
CA CYS A 153 2.43 9.24 9.23
C CYS A 153 2.51 10.47 8.32
N ASP A 154 2.12 11.64 8.82
CA ASP A 154 2.31 12.92 8.15
C ASP A 154 3.81 13.22 7.92
N ILE A 155 4.17 13.83 6.79
CA ILE A 155 5.54 14.25 6.51
C ILE A 155 5.77 15.62 7.14
N ARG A 156 6.57 15.68 8.20
CA ARG A 156 6.84 16.90 8.97
C ARG A 156 8.13 17.55 8.50
N ASN A 157 8.26 18.86 8.71
CA ASN A 157 9.48 19.63 8.39
C ASN A 157 10.75 19.11 9.09
N THR A 158 10.61 18.33 10.17
CA THR A 158 11.73 17.69 10.87
C THR A 158 12.16 16.36 10.25
N HIS A 159 11.40 15.81 9.31
CA HIS A 159 11.72 14.55 8.63
C HIS A 159 12.70 14.80 7.49
N ALA A 160 13.63 13.88 7.28
CA ALA A 160 14.62 13.94 6.21
C ALA A 160 13.99 14.05 4.82
N GLY A 161 12.85 13.37 4.59
CA GLY A 161 12.13 13.42 3.32
C GLY A 161 11.50 14.77 2.99
N SER A 162 11.28 15.65 3.98
CA SER A 162 10.53 16.90 3.78
C SER A 162 11.18 17.85 2.77
N GLN A 163 12.49 17.76 2.57
CA GLN A 163 13.24 18.56 1.59
C GLN A 163 12.79 18.35 0.13
N TYR A 164 12.15 17.21 -0.17
CA TYR A 164 11.68 16.87 -1.52
C TYR A 164 10.20 17.24 -1.76
N VAL A 165 9.47 17.59 -0.71
CA VAL A 165 8.03 17.89 -0.80
C VAL A 165 7.84 19.23 -1.50
N LYS A 166 6.99 19.24 -2.53
CA LYS A 166 6.65 20.42 -3.35
C LYS A 166 5.18 20.75 -3.26
N SER A 167 4.32 19.73 -3.24
CA SER A 167 2.86 19.92 -3.19
C SER A 167 2.38 20.29 -1.79
N VAL A 168 1.58 21.35 -1.70
CA VAL A 168 1.01 21.86 -0.45
C VAL A 168 -0.48 22.11 -0.60
N TRP A 169 -1.26 21.76 0.42
CA TRP A 169 -2.70 22.01 0.48
C TRP A 169 -3.02 23.08 1.53
N PRO A 170 -4.09 23.88 1.33
CA PRO A 170 -4.61 24.75 2.39
C PRO A 170 -4.93 23.92 3.64
N SER A 171 -4.44 24.35 4.81
CA SER A 171 -4.60 23.59 6.05
C SER A 171 -5.08 24.48 7.20
N LYS A 172 -6.17 24.08 7.86
CA LYS A 172 -6.82 24.81 8.96
C LYS A 172 -6.72 24.05 10.27
N LYS A 173 -6.79 24.79 11.39
CA LYS A 173 -6.94 24.15 12.71
C LYS A 173 -8.30 23.44 12.77
N LYS A 174 -8.41 22.37 13.55
CA LYS A 174 -9.65 21.58 13.67
C LYS A 174 -10.88 22.43 14.03
N GLU A 175 -10.70 23.50 14.81
CA GLU A 175 -11.79 24.39 15.25
C GLU A 175 -12.27 25.34 14.13
N LYS A 176 -11.51 25.47 13.04
CA LYS A 176 -11.81 26.34 11.88
C LYS A 176 -11.87 25.53 10.58
N TYR A 177 -12.42 24.32 10.66
CA TYR A 177 -12.52 23.42 9.52
C TYR A 177 -13.32 24.06 8.37
N GLU A 178 -12.78 23.96 7.16
CA GLU A 178 -13.43 24.33 5.91
C GLU A 178 -13.37 23.11 4.97
N PRO A 179 -14.45 22.81 4.20
CA PRO A 179 -14.51 21.62 3.34
C PRO A 179 -13.36 21.46 2.34
N ASP A 180 -12.85 22.57 1.80
CA ASP A 180 -11.77 22.58 0.79
C ASP A 180 -10.36 22.66 1.40
N SER A 181 -10.23 22.35 2.69
CA SER A 181 -8.96 22.42 3.42
C SER A 181 -8.66 21.15 4.21
N THR A 182 -7.38 20.81 4.33
CA THR A 182 -6.93 19.74 5.21
C THR A 182 -6.94 20.20 6.68
N VAL A 183 -6.98 19.25 7.60
CA VAL A 183 -6.91 19.56 9.04
C VAL A 183 -5.46 19.47 9.53
N LYS A 184 -4.95 20.52 10.16
CA LYS A 184 -3.58 20.55 10.73
C LYS A 184 -3.36 19.38 11.68
N GLY A 185 -2.29 18.61 11.43
CA GLY A 185 -1.91 17.45 12.23
C GLY A 185 -2.71 16.18 11.95
N ARG A 186 -3.58 16.18 10.92
CA ARG A 186 -4.28 14.99 10.42
C ARG A 186 -3.79 14.72 9.00
N ASN A 187 -3.08 13.61 8.81
CA ASN A 187 -2.72 13.19 7.47
C ASN A 187 -3.97 12.77 6.68
N GLU A 188 -3.95 12.94 5.36
CA GLU A 188 -5.10 12.68 4.49
C GLU A 188 -4.66 11.97 3.20
N PRO A 189 -5.54 11.21 2.54
CA PRO A 189 -5.20 10.47 1.32
C PRO A 189 -4.59 11.32 0.21
N CYS A 190 -5.04 12.57 0.06
CA CYS A 190 -4.51 13.48 -0.95
C CYS A 190 -3.01 13.76 -0.76
N LEU A 191 -2.49 13.61 0.46
CA LEU A 191 -1.08 13.81 0.80
C LEU A 191 -0.19 12.66 0.33
N VAL A 192 -0.74 11.58 -0.24
CA VAL A 192 0.04 10.52 -0.92
C VAL A 192 0.96 11.09 -2.02
N ARG A 193 0.54 12.22 -2.60
CA ARG A 193 1.34 12.97 -3.57
C ARG A 193 2.67 13.44 -2.99
N GLN A 194 2.72 13.81 -1.70
CA GLN A 194 3.97 14.19 -1.03
C GLN A 194 4.88 12.97 -0.87
N VAL A 195 4.34 11.80 -0.51
CA VAL A 195 5.11 10.54 -0.47
C VAL A 195 5.74 10.25 -1.83
N LEU A 196 4.97 10.37 -2.92
CA LEU A 196 5.48 10.22 -4.29
C LEU A 196 6.63 11.20 -4.61
N GLU A 197 6.53 12.46 -4.20
CA GLU A 197 7.60 13.46 -4.39
C GLU A 197 8.88 13.11 -3.64
N VAL A 198 8.76 12.62 -2.40
CA VAL A 198 9.91 12.15 -1.63
C VAL A 198 10.55 10.93 -2.26
N VAL A 199 9.74 9.97 -2.74
CA VAL A 199 10.26 8.79 -3.46
C VAL A 199 11.02 9.20 -4.72
N ALA A 200 10.43 10.07 -5.54
CA ALA A 200 11.07 10.57 -6.76
C ALA A 200 12.39 11.28 -6.46
N GLY A 201 12.38 12.21 -5.50
CA GLY A 201 13.56 12.97 -5.09
C GLY A 201 14.67 12.10 -4.50
N SER A 202 14.32 11.15 -3.62
CA SER A 202 15.29 10.27 -2.98
C SER A 202 15.98 9.32 -3.94
N LYS A 203 15.29 8.93 -5.03
CA LYS A 203 15.80 8.03 -6.08
C LYS A 203 16.33 8.76 -7.32
N GLY A 204 16.31 10.10 -7.34
CA GLY A 204 16.80 10.90 -8.47
C GLY A 204 15.96 10.79 -9.74
N ILE A 205 14.67 10.43 -9.63
CA ILE A 205 13.77 10.25 -10.76
C ILE A 205 13.07 11.58 -11.08
N SER A 206 13.32 12.12 -12.27
CA SER A 206 12.68 13.37 -12.74
C SER A 206 11.28 13.14 -13.33
N ASP A 207 11.03 12.00 -13.96
CA ASP A 207 9.73 11.62 -14.51
C ASP A 207 8.79 11.10 -13.41
N ILE A 208 8.17 12.04 -12.72
CA ILE A 208 7.23 11.76 -11.63
C ILE A 208 5.95 11.07 -12.14
N GLU A 209 5.48 11.40 -13.34
CA GLU A 209 4.26 10.81 -13.91
C GLU A 209 4.50 9.36 -14.30
N GLY A 210 5.66 9.05 -14.90
CA GLY A 210 6.09 7.68 -15.17
C GLY A 210 6.24 6.87 -13.89
N LEU A 211 6.88 7.44 -12.85
CA LEU A 211 6.98 6.79 -11.54
C LEU A 211 5.61 6.50 -10.93
N SER A 212 4.71 7.49 -10.93
CA SER A 212 3.34 7.34 -10.44
C SER A 212 2.61 6.19 -11.14
N ARG A 213 2.73 6.10 -12.47
CA ARG A 213 2.12 5.03 -13.27
C ARG A 213 2.69 3.67 -12.91
N THR A 214 4.01 3.56 -12.71
CA THR A 214 4.65 2.30 -12.30
C THR A 214 4.18 1.86 -10.91
N LEU A 215 4.13 2.77 -9.94
CA LEU A 215 3.65 2.46 -8.58
C LEU A 215 2.17 2.05 -8.60
N TYR A 216 1.35 2.75 -9.36
CA TYR A 216 -0.05 2.38 -9.58
C TYR A 216 -0.18 0.99 -10.21
N HIS A 217 0.63 0.70 -11.24
CA HIS A 217 0.67 -0.61 -11.89
C HIS A 217 1.06 -1.73 -10.92
N ASN A 218 2.05 -1.50 -10.04
CA ASN A 218 2.42 -2.47 -9.00
C ASN A 218 1.24 -2.78 -8.07
N THR A 219 0.52 -1.75 -7.61
CA THR A 219 -0.67 -1.90 -6.76
C THR A 219 -1.77 -2.67 -7.47
N CYS A 220 -2.07 -2.33 -8.73
CA CYS A 220 -3.06 -3.06 -9.52
C CYS A 220 -2.64 -4.52 -9.75
N ARG A 221 -1.38 -4.79 -10.09
CA ARG A 221 -0.89 -6.17 -10.28
C ARG A 221 -1.14 -7.06 -9.08
N LEU A 222 -1.02 -6.52 -7.87
CA LEU A 222 -1.23 -7.28 -6.64
C LEU A 222 -2.72 -7.35 -6.24
N PHE A 223 -3.40 -6.20 -6.17
CA PHE A 223 -4.72 -6.10 -5.55
C PHE A 223 -5.89 -6.05 -6.54
N PHE A 224 -5.64 -5.60 -7.77
CA PHE A 224 -6.67 -5.38 -8.79
C PHE A 224 -6.21 -5.87 -10.17
N PRO A 225 -5.80 -7.14 -10.31
CA PRO A 225 -5.23 -7.64 -11.55
C PRO A 225 -6.18 -7.48 -12.75
N GLN A 226 -7.50 -7.55 -12.52
CA GLN A 226 -8.53 -7.31 -13.53
C GLN A 226 -8.56 -5.87 -14.09
N ASP A 227 -8.06 -4.90 -13.32
CA ASP A 227 -8.06 -3.49 -13.75
C ASP A 227 -6.91 -3.20 -14.74
N LEU A 228 -5.87 -4.06 -14.75
CA LEU A 228 -4.79 -3.99 -15.73
C LEU A 228 -5.29 -4.35 -17.13
N ASP A 229 -6.07 -5.43 -17.23
CA ASP A 229 -6.64 -5.89 -18.50
C ASP A 229 -7.58 -4.83 -19.10
N ALA A 230 -8.40 -4.20 -18.26
CA ALA A 230 -9.30 -3.13 -18.68
C ALA A 230 -8.55 -1.87 -19.17
N SER A 231 -7.43 -1.52 -18.52
CA SER A 231 -6.61 -0.36 -18.90
C SER A 231 -5.83 -0.60 -20.19
N ALA A 232 -5.28 -1.80 -20.37
CA ALA A 232 -4.59 -2.21 -21.59
C ALA A 232 -5.56 -2.23 -22.79
N ASN A 233 -6.77 -2.76 -22.60
CA ASN A 233 -7.81 -2.77 -23.63
C ASN A 233 -8.26 -1.35 -24.02
N ALA A 234 -8.46 -0.46 -23.04
CA ALA A 234 -8.82 0.93 -23.32
C ALA A 234 -7.72 1.71 -24.08
N GLN A 235 -6.44 1.39 -23.85
CA GLN A 235 -5.33 1.98 -24.59
C GLN A 235 -5.29 1.51 -26.05
N LEU A 236 -5.56 0.22 -26.31
CA LEU A 236 -5.66 -0.34 -27.67
C LEU A 236 -6.83 0.25 -28.46
N GLU A 237 -7.98 0.43 -27.80
CA GLU A 237 -9.16 1.09 -28.40
C GLU A 237 -8.90 2.58 -28.69
N SER A 238 -8.09 3.27 -27.89
CA SER A 238 -7.71 4.67 -28.15
C SER A 238 -6.64 4.82 -29.24
N GLY A 239 -5.84 3.78 -29.49
CA GLY A 239 -4.79 3.76 -30.51
C GLY A 239 -5.27 3.41 -31.92
N THR A 240 -6.51 2.94 -32.07
CA THR A 240 -7.12 2.57 -33.37
C THR A 240 -7.89 3.71 -34.04
N ALA A 241 -8.00 4.88 -33.41
CA ALA A 241 -8.75 6.03 -33.93
C ALA A 241 -7.93 6.98 -34.86
N VAL A 242 -6.80 6.55 -35.40
CA VAL A 242 -6.04 7.30 -36.42
C VAL A 242 -5.62 6.37 -37.56
N GLN A 243 -6.58 6.03 -38.41
CA GLN A 243 -6.39 5.78 -39.85
C GLN A 243 -7.76 5.53 -40.46
N ASP A 244 -8.29 6.53 -41.16
CA ASP A 244 -8.92 6.39 -42.48
C ASP A 244 -9.26 7.82 -42.96
N CYS A 245 -8.40 8.33 -43.86
CA CYS A 245 -8.71 9.46 -44.73
C CYS A 245 -9.57 8.97 -45.90
#